data_AF-A0A3B9YT29-F1
#
_entry.id   AF-A0A3B9YT29-F1
#
_cell.length_a   1.000
_cell.length_b   1.000
_cell.length_c   1.000
_cell.angle_alpha   90.00
_cell.angle_beta   90.00
_cell.angle_gamma   90.00
#
_symmetry.space_group_name_H-M   'P 1'
#
loop_
_entity.id
_entity.type
_entity.pdbx_description
1 polymer ?
#
loop_
_entity_poly.entity_id
_entity_poly.type
_entity_poly.pdbx_seq_one_letter_code
_entity_poly.pdbx_strand_id
1 'polypeptide(L)' 'MTSLAKPFRQELSAQFSIDRPQIVTEQRSGDGTRKWLLRFGPGIEVETVYIPEEDRGTLCV' A
#
# COMPACT_ATOMS: atom_id res chain seq x y z
N MET A 1 15.91 3.61 5.82
CA MET A 1 16.53 3.08 7.06
C MET A 1 17.95 3.63 7.26
N THR A 2 18.12 4.97 7.34
CA THR A 2 19.44 5.62 7.43
C THR A 2 20.08 5.51 8.82
N SER A 3 19.29 5.18 9.86
CA SER A 3 19.77 4.88 11.22
C SER A 3 20.37 3.48 11.38
N LEU A 4 20.31 2.63 10.34
CA LEU A 4 20.89 1.27 10.36
C LEU A 4 22.24 1.24 9.63
N ALA A 5 23.20 0.54 10.23
CA ALA A 5 24.51 0.30 9.63
C ALA A 5 24.38 -0.37 8.25
N LYS A 6 25.30 -0.07 7.33
CA LYS A 6 25.28 -0.61 5.96
C LYS A 6 25.29 -2.15 5.91
N PRO A 7 26.13 -2.88 6.69
CA PRO A 7 26.15 -4.34 6.64
C PRO A 7 24.80 -4.94 7.07
N PHE A 8 24.21 -4.41 8.14
CA PHE A 8 22.92 -4.89 8.64
C PHE A 8 21.78 -4.69 7.62
N ARG A 9 21.79 -3.59 6.86
CA ARG A 9 20.83 -3.40 5.76
C ARG A 9 20.98 -4.43 4.64
N GLN A 10 22.22 -4.86 4.35
CA GLN A 10 22.48 -5.89 3.34
C GLN A 10 21.96 -7.24 3.80
N GLU A 11 22.20 -7.61 5.06
CA GLU A 11 21.67 -8.84 5.66
C GLU A 11 20.14 -8.90 5.61
N LEU A 12 19.46 -7.82 6.02
CA LEU A 12 18.00 -7.75 5.96
C LEU A 12 17.48 -7.88 4.52
N SER A 13 18.09 -7.19 3.56
CA SER A 13 17.68 -7.25 2.15
C SER A 13 17.94 -8.60 1.51
N ALA A 14 18.88 -9.40 2.03
CA ALA A 14 19.18 -10.73 1.50
C ALA A 14 18.18 -11.79 1.99
N GLN A 15 17.54 -11.57 3.14
CA GLN A 15 16.68 -12.57 3.79
C GLN A 15 15.20 -12.23 3.74
N PHE A 16 14.85 -10.95 3.56
CA PHE A 16 13.46 -10.48 3.64
C PHE A 16 13.12 -9.55 2.48
N SER A 17 11.86 -9.59 2.05
CA SER A 17 11.28 -8.58 1.16
C SER A 17 10.20 -7.78 1.88
N ILE A 18 10.04 -6.53 1.47
CA ILE A 18 8.95 -5.65 1.91
C ILE A 18 8.21 -5.22 0.64
N ASP A 19 7.37 -6.10 0.15
CA ASP A 19 6.57 -5.87 -1.05
C ASP A 19 5.22 -5.25 -0.69
N ARG A 20 4.67 -4.46 -1.62
CA ARG A 20 3.32 -3.90 -1.51
C ARG A 20 2.39 -4.63 -2.49
N PRO A 21 1.09 -4.77 -2.18
CA PRO A 21 0.15 -5.26 -3.16
C PRO A 21 0.14 -4.35 -4.39
N GLN A 22 -0.09 -4.94 -5.55
CA GLN A 22 -0.20 -4.20 -6.81
C GLN A 22 -1.55 -3.48 -6.87
N ILE A 23 -1.56 -2.19 -7.20
CA ILE A 23 -2.80 -1.51 -7.60
C ILE A 23 -3.15 -1.98 -9.01
N VAL A 24 -4.19 -2.80 -9.14
CA VAL A 24 -4.71 -3.28 -10.43
C VAL A 24 -5.58 -2.20 -11.08
N THR A 25 -6.36 -1.50 -10.27
CA THR A 25 -7.26 -0.44 -10.72
C THR A 25 -7.36 0.63 -9.65
N GLU A 26 -7.37 1.89 -10.06
CA GLU A 26 -7.68 3.05 -9.21
C GLU A 26 -8.86 3.80 -9.81
N GLN A 27 -9.87 4.07 -8.99
CA GLN A 27 -10.99 4.94 -9.31
C GLN A 27 -10.95 6.15 -8.39
N ARG A 28 -11.11 7.34 -8.98
CA ARG A 28 -11.09 8.61 -8.26
C ARG A 28 -12.44 9.29 -8.43
N SER A 29 -13.10 9.56 -7.31
CA SER A 29 -14.35 10.33 -7.27
C SER A 29 -14.06 11.83 -7.31
N GLY A 30 -15.05 12.62 -7.73
CA GLY A 30 -14.97 14.08 -7.71
C GLY A 30 -14.97 14.68 -6.29
N ASP A 31 -15.45 13.93 -5.30
CA ASP A 31 -15.42 14.30 -3.87
C ASP A 31 -14.07 13.98 -3.18
N GLY A 32 -13.11 13.42 -3.91
CA GLY A 32 -11.80 13.04 -3.39
C GLY A 32 -11.69 11.58 -2.91
N THR A 33 -12.80 10.84 -2.80
CA THR A 33 -12.81 9.41 -2.49
C THR A 33 -11.98 8.64 -3.52
N ARG A 34 -11.18 7.69 -3.04
CA ARG A 34 -10.38 6.79 -3.89
C ARG A 34 -10.71 5.36 -3.58
N LYS A 35 -10.96 4.58 -4.62
CA LYS A 35 -11.17 3.14 -4.53
C LYS A 35 -10.08 2.42 -5.30
N TRP A 36 -9.39 1.50 -4.64
CA TRP A 36 -8.37 0.66 -5.24
C TRP A 36 -8.81 -0.79 -5.27
N LEU A 37 -8.53 -1.47 -6.37
CA LEU A 37 -8.46 -2.92 -6.43
C LEU A 37 -7.00 -3.33 -6.26
N LEU A 38 -6.70 -4.03 -5.17
CA LEU A 38 -5.35 -4.42 -4.79
C LEU A 38 -5.16 -5.92 -5.02
N ARG A 39 -4.05 -6.30 -5.67
CA ARG A 39 -3.65 -7.70 -5.87
C ARG A 39 -2.51 -8.07 -4.95
N PHE A 40 -2.73 -9.10 -4.12
CA PHE A 40 -1.76 -9.64 -3.17
C PHE A 40 -1.03 -10.87 -3.72
N GLY A 41 -1.57 -11.50 -4.76
CA GLY A 41 -1.00 -12.66 -5.41
C GLY A 41 -1.87 -13.09 -6.59
N PRO A 42 -1.49 -14.15 -7.31
CA PRO A 42 -2.28 -14.67 -8.44
C PRO A 42 -3.71 -14.99 -8.00
N GLY A 43 -4.69 -14.29 -8.58
CA GLY A 43 -6.12 -14.48 -8.30
C GLY A 43 -6.60 -13.97 -6.93
N ILE A 44 -5.75 -13.33 -6.13
CA ILE A 44 -6.12 -12.78 -4.82
C ILE A 44 -6.21 -11.27 -4.94
N GLU A 45 -7.43 -10.76 -5.07
CA GLU A 45 -7.74 -9.34 -5.20
C GLU A 45 -8.76 -8.91 -4.16
N VAL A 46 -8.56 -7.73 -3.59
CA VAL A 46 -9.43 -7.12 -2.58
C VAL A 46 -9.60 -5.63 -2.85
N GLU A 47 -10.71 -5.06 -2.39
CA GLU A 47 -10.98 -3.64 -2.51
C GLU A 47 -10.55 -2.89 -1.25
N THR A 48 -10.02 -1.68 -1.43
CA THR A 48 -9.70 -0.75 -0.34
C THR A 48 -10.19 0.62 -0.74
N VAL A 49 -10.79 1.36 0.20
CA VAL A 49 -11.38 2.67 -0.08
C VAL A 49 -10.84 3.70 0.90
N TYR A 50 -10.27 4.78 0.36
CA TYR A 50 -9.94 5.98 1.10
C TYR A 50 -11.04 7.02 0.94
N ILE A 51 -11.57 7.48 2.07
CA ILE A 51 -12.65 8.46 2.17
C ILE A 51 -12.10 9.68 2.90
N PRO A 52 -11.74 10.76 2.19
CA PRO A 52 -11.27 11.98 2.80
C PRO A 52 -12.42 12.79 3.41
N GLU A 53 -12.13 13.46 4.52
CA GLU A 53 -12.96 14.49 5.14
C GLU A 53 -12.06 15.72 5.39
N GLU A 54 -12.60 16.83 5.90
CA GLU A 54 -11.84 18.10 6.03
C GLU A 54 -10.62 17.99 6.97
N ASP A 55 -10.76 17.23 8.06
CA ASP A 55 -9.78 17.12 9.13
C ASP A 55 -9.15 15.72 9.28
N ARG A 56 -9.68 14.72 8.56
CA ARG A 56 -9.26 13.32 8.65
C ARG A 56 -9.41 12.57 7.33
N GLY A 57 -8.85 11.37 7.30
CA GLY A 57 -9.09 10.41 6.23
C GLY A 57 -9.39 9.03 6.81
N THR A 58 -10.44 8.40 6.32
CA THR A 58 -10.81 7.02 6.69
C THR A 58 -10.31 6.06 5.63
N LEU A 59 -9.68 4.97 6.05
CA LEU A 59 -9.27 3.87 5.16
C LEU A 59 -10.06 2.61 5.52
N CYS A 60 -10.93 2.17 4.62
CA CYS A 60 -11.60 0.88 4.71
C CYS A 60 -10.65 -0.20 4.16
N VAL A 61 -10.30 -1.18 5.01
CA VAL A 61 -9.34 -2.26 4.74
C VAL A 61 -10.01 -3.62 4.73
#